data_AF-A0A3N5Y851-F1
#
_entry.id   AF-A0A3N5Y851-F1
#
_cell.length_a   1.000
_cell.length_b   1.000
_cell.length_c   1.000
_cell.angle_alpha   90.00
_cell.angle_beta   90.00
_cell.angle_gamma   90.00
#
_symmetry.space_group_name_H-M   'P 1'
#
loop_
_entity.id
_entity.type
_entity.pdbx_description
1 polymer ?
#
loop_
_entity_poly.entity_id
_entity_poly.type
_entity_poly.pdbx_seq_one_letter_code
_entity_poly.pdbx_strand_id
1 'polypeptide(L)'
;RLNVEIQRMQQDADAELQELQQQLQLEFQRKLTPVIQQVAQEKGLELLLSRADAGIIWADQGLDLTAEIIKRFDAATTGAKPPATPPK
;
A
#
# COMPACT_ATOMS: atom_id res chain seq x y z
N ARG A 1 -27.90 -29.60 -2.94
CA ARG A 1 -26.82 -29.62 -1.92
C ARG A 1 -25.50 -29.22 -2.57
N LEU A 2 -25.02 -29.97 -3.58
CA LEU A 2 -23.84 -29.60 -4.38
C LEU A 2 -23.84 -28.14 -4.92
N ASN A 3 -24.93 -27.66 -5.52
CA ASN A 3 -24.97 -26.28 -6.05
C ASN A 3 -24.83 -25.20 -4.96
N VAL A 4 -25.32 -25.47 -3.74
CA VAL A 4 -25.23 -24.53 -2.61
C VAL A 4 -23.82 -24.55 -2.03
N GLU A 5 -23.18 -25.72 -1.97
CA GLU A 5 -21.78 -25.88 -1.55
C GLU A 5 -20.83 -25.17 -2.52
N ILE A 6 -21.05 -25.30 -3.83
CA ILE A 6 -20.26 -24.57 -4.86
C ILE A 6 -20.45 -23.05 -4.72
N GLN A 7 -21.68 -22.57 -4.57
CA GLN A 7 -21.95 -21.14 -4.38
C GLN A 7 -21.28 -20.60 -3.11
N ARG A 8 -21.33 -21.36 -2.02
CA ARG A 8 -20.68 -20.98 -0.77
C ARG A 8 -19.16 -20.96 -0.91
N MET A 9 -18.55 -21.97 -1.53
CA MET A 9 -17.11 -21.97 -1.79
C MET A 9 -16.67 -20.74 -2.59
N GLN A 10 -17.49 -20.31 -3.55
CA GLN A 10 -17.18 -19.16 -4.39
C GLN A 10 -17.29 -17.85 -3.59
N GLN A 11 -18.32 -17.71 -2.76
CA GLN A 11 -18.47 -16.57 -1.85
C GLN A 11 -17.35 -16.50 -0.81
N ASP A 12 -16.97 -17.64 -0.24
CA ASP A 12 -15.89 -17.73 0.75
C ASP A 12 -14.55 -17.31 0.10
N ALA A 13 -14.26 -17.78 -1.12
CA ALA A 13 -13.05 -17.38 -1.86
C ALA A 13 -13.02 -15.87 -2.20
N ASP A 14 -14.15 -15.30 -2.61
CA ASP A 14 -14.24 -13.86 -2.88
C ASP A 14 -14.02 -13.02 -1.61
N ALA A 15 -14.57 -13.47 -0.48
CA ALA A 15 -14.37 -12.82 0.82
C ALA A 15 -12.91 -12.89 1.28
N GLU A 16 -12.27 -14.06 1.18
CA GLU A 16 -10.85 -14.24 1.52
C GLU A 16 -9.95 -13.32 0.67
N LEU A 17 -10.24 -13.17 -0.63
CA LEU A 17 -9.49 -12.27 -1.51
C LEU A 17 -9.66 -10.80 -1.10
N GLN A 18 -10.85 -10.38 -0.70
CA GLN A 18 -11.10 -9.02 -0.22
C GLN A 18 -10.40 -8.75 1.12
N GLU A 19 -10.42 -9.72 2.04
CA GLU A 19 -9.71 -9.63 3.31
C GLU A 19 -8.20 -9.55 3.10
N LEU A 20 -7.64 -10.40 2.25
CA LEU A 20 -6.21 -10.40 1.94
C LEU A 20 -5.77 -9.06 1.33
N GLN A 21 -6.54 -8.50 0.38
CA GLN A 21 -6.24 -7.20 -0.22
C GLN A 21 -6.22 -6.09 0.83
N GLN A 22 -7.20 -6.06 1.74
CA GLN A 22 -7.24 -5.09 2.83
C GLN A 22 -6.07 -5.25 3.80
N GLN A 23 -5.72 -6.49 4.16
CA GLN A 23 -4.58 -6.79 5.02
C GLN A 23 -3.27 -6.32 4.41
N LEU A 24 -3.02 -6.63 3.13
CA LEU A 24 -1.81 -6.20 2.42
C LEU A 24 -1.74 -4.67 2.31
N GLN A 25 -2.87 -4.01 2.05
CA GLN A 25 -2.94 -2.55 2.01
C GLN A 25 -2.59 -1.91 3.36
N LEU A 26 -3.08 -2.47 4.47
CA LEU A 26 -2.76 -2.00 5.82
C LEU A 26 -1.31 -2.27 6.18
N GLU A 27 -0.77 -3.44 5.87
CA GLU A 27 0.63 -3.77 6.10
C GLU A 27 1.56 -2.83 5.32
N PHE A 28 1.23 -2.57 4.05
CA PHE A 28 1.95 -1.62 3.22
C PHE A 28 1.96 -0.22 3.85
N GLN A 29 0.81 0.30 4.28
CA GLN A 29 0.73 1.62 4.94
C GLN A 29 1.56 1.67 6.24
N ARG A 30 1.54 0.59 7.03
CA ARG A 30 2.36 0.49 8.26
C ARG A 30 3.85 0.58 7.97
N LYS A 31 4.32 -0.03 6.87
CA LYS A 31 5.72 0.05 6.44
C LYS A 31 6.06 1.39 5.79
N LEU A 32 5.12 2.00 5.07
CA LEU A 32 5.33 3.25 4.34
C LEU A 32 5.41 4.47 5.27
N THR A 33 4.55 4.52 6.29
CA THR A 33 4.45 5.65 7.23
C THR A 33 5.79 6.09 7.84
N PRO A 34 6.64 5.21 8.40
CA PRO A 34 7.91 5.65 8.97
C PRO A 34 8.88 6.21 7.91
N VAL A 35 8.84 5.70 6.68
CA VAL A 35 9.67 6.23 5.57
C VAL A 35 9.24 7.65 5.23
N ILE A 36 7.93 7.91 5.16
CA ILE A 36 7.38 9.25 4.95
C ILE A 36 7.81 10.20 6.08
N GLN A 37 7.68 9.77 7.33
CA GLN A 37 8.04 10.58 8.49
C GLN A 37 9.53 10.95 8.49
N GLN A 38 10.40 10.00 8.15
CA GLN A 38 11.84 10.25 8.04
C GLN A 38 12.13 11.30 6.96
N VAL A 39 11.54 11.16 5.77
CA VAL A 39 11.71 12.13 4.67
C VAL A 39 11.22 13.52 5.09
N ALA A 40 10.06 13.58 5.73
CA ALA A 40 9.48 14.84 6.19
C ALA A 40 10.39 15.54 7.21
N GLN A 41 10.92 14.81 8.19
CA GLN A 41 11.85 15.36 9.17
C GLN A 41 13.17 15.84 8.53
N GLU A 42 13.79 15.02 7.68
CA GLU A 42 15.06 15.36 7.04
C GLU A 42 14.97 16.59 6.12
N LYS A 43 13.81 16.80 5.49
CA LYS A 43 13.55 17.95 4.61
C LYS A 43 12.89 19.13 5.31
N GLY A 44 12.61 19.03 6.61
CA GLY A 44 11.92 20.08 7.38
C GLY A 44 10.50 20.38 6.89
N LEU A 45 9.77 19.35 6.43
CA LEU A 45 8.41 19.50 5.93
C LEU A 45 7.42 19.50 7.09
N GLU A 46 6.54 20.50 7.11
CA GLU A 46 5.41 20.55 8.04
C GLU A 46 4.18 19.82 7.50
N LEU A 47 4.11 19.63 6.18
CA LEU A 47 2.98 18.98 5.50
C LEU A 47 3.47 18.19 4.28
N LEU A 48 2.93 16.98 4.12
CA LEU A 48 3.06 16.17 2.91
C LEU A 48 1.67 15.68 2.49
N LEU A 49 1.32 15.89 1.22
CA LEU A 49 0.01 15.54 0.68
C LEU A 49 0.15 14.43 -0.36
N SER A 50 -0.75 13.45 -0.33
CA SER A 50 -0.88 12.48 -1.41
C SER A 50 -1.43 13.19 -2.65
N ARG A 51 -0.70 13.12 -3.77
CA ARG A 51 -1.13 13.71 -5.04
C ARG A 51 -2.43 13.10 -5.55
N ALA A 52 -2.65 11.81 -5.28
CA ALA A 52 -3.85 11.09 -5.71
C ALA A 52 -5.09 11.45 -4.86
N ASP A 53 -4.90 11.71 -3.56
CA ASP A 53 -6.02 11.82 -2.61
C ASP A 53 -6.34 13.27 -2.24
N ALA A 54 -5.38 14.20 -2.33
CA ALA A 54 -5.53 15.56 -1.81
C ALA A 54 -6.23 16.54 -2.78
N GLY A 55 -6.72 16.06 -3.93
CA GLY A 55 -7.44 16.91 -4.90
C GLY A 55 -6.57 18.02 -5.51
N ILE A 56 -5.27 17.77 -5.68
CA ILE A 56 -4.33 18.75 -6.23
C ILE A 56 -4.55 18.91 -7.74
N ILE A 57 -5.00 20.08 -8.17
CA ILE A 57 -5.21 20.40 -9.60
C ILE A 57 -3.88 20.66 -10.30
N TRP A 58 -2.93 21.31 -9.62
CA TRP A 58 -1.59 21.58 -10.13
C TRP A 58 -0.59 21.73 -8.96
N ALA A 59 0.61 21.19 -9.15
CA ALA A 59 1.76 21.39 -8.28
C ALA A 59 3.03 21.30 -9.12
N ASP A 60 4.07 22.02 -8.69
CA ASP A 60 5.39 21.93 -9.32
C ASP A 60 5.99 20.52 -9.14
N GLN A 61 6.66 20.01 -10.17
CA GLN A 61 7.23 18.66 -10.14
C GLN A 61 8.42 18.55 -9.17
N GLY A 62 9.10 19.65 -8.86
CA GLY A 62 10.16 19.69 -7.85
C GLY A 62 9.65 19.49 -6.42
N LEU A 63 8.34 19.60 -6.18
CA LEU A 63 7.70 19.30 -4.90
C LEU A 63 7.32 17.82 -4.76
N ASP A 64 7.39 17.04 -5.85
CA ASP A 64 6.99 15.64 -5.86
C ASP A 64 8.09 14.76 -5.25
N LEU A 65 7.83 14.21 -4.07
CA LEU A 65 8.74 13.34 -3.33
C LEU A 65 8.49 11.85 -3.58
N THR A 66 7.56 11.49 -4.46
CA THR A 66 7.17 10.09 -4.68
C THR A 66 8.37 9.21 -5.03
N ALA A 67 9.23 9.64 -5.96
CA ALA A 67 10.40 8.86 -6.35
C ALA A 67 11.41 8.65 -5.22
N GLU A 68 11.60 9.66 -4.36
CA GLU A 68 12.50 9.56 -3.21
C GLU A 68 11.94 8.62 -2.14
N ILE A 69 10.64 8.71 -1.88
CA ILE A 69 9.96 7.83 -0.92
C ILE A 69 10.00 6.38 -1.40
N ILE A 70 9.75 6.11 -2.69
CA ILE A 70 9.88 4.77 -3.28
C ILE A 70 11.28 4.23 -3.06
N LYS A 71 12.32 5.00 -3.41
CA LYS A 71 13.71 4.57 -3.24
C LYS A 71 14.04 4.20 -1.79
N ARG A 72 13.60 5.00 -0.82
CA ARG A 72 13.85 4.75 0.61
C ARG A 72 13.04 3.57 1.12
N PHE A 73 11.81 3.43 0.66
CA PHE A 73 10.94 2.31 1.00
C PHE A 73 11.52 1.00 0.48
N ASP A 74 11.96 0.95 -0.78
CA ASP A 74 12.60 -0.23 -1.35
C ASP A 74 13.87 -0.60 -0.56
N ALA A 75 14.72 0.38 -0.25
CA ALA A 75 15.91 0.15 0.56
C ALA A 75 15.60 -0.36 1.99
N ALA A 76 14.52 0.11 2.61
CA ALA A 76 14.06 -0.37 3.91
C ALA A 76 13.43 -1.78 3.84
N THR A 77 12.97 -2.19 2.65
CA THR A 77 12.22 -3.43 2.44
C THR A 77 12.97 -4.49 1.63
N THR A 78 14.21 -4.26 1.17
CA THR A 78 15.03 -5.24 0.42
C THR A 78 15.32 -6.58 1.13
N GLY A 79 14.76 -6.83 2.32
CA GLY A 79 14.69 -8.15 2.98
C GLY A 79 13.28 -8.75 3.13
N ALA A 80 12.23 -8.05 2.70
CA ALA A 80 10.84 -8.50 2.79
C ALA A 80 10.45 -9.25 1.52
N LYS A 81 10.45 -10.58 1.61
CA LYS A 81 9.98 -11.49 0.56
C LYS A 81 8.55 -11.08 0.12
N PRO A 82 8.22 -11.11 -1.19
CA PRO A 82 6.87 -10.83 -1.67
C PRO A 82 5.84 -11.65 -0.90
N PRO A 83 4.64 -11.11 -0.61
CA PRO A 83 3.56 -11.89 -0.04
C PRO A 83 3.32 -13.11 -0.94
N ALA A 84 3.29 -14.28 -0.33
CA ALA A 84 3.10 -15.53 -1.05
C ALA A 84 1.83 -15.43 -1.93
N THR A 85 1.95 -15.84 -3.19
CA THR A 85 0.83 -16.05 -4.10
C THR A 85 -0.28 -16.81 -3.38
N PRO A 86 -1.56 -16.36 -3.48
CA PRO A 86 -2.67 -17.09 -2.89
C PRO A 86 -2.68 -18.54 -3.40
N PRO A 87 -3.01 -19.54 -2.56
CA PRO A 87 -3.17 -20.90 -3.03
C PRO A 87 -4.30 -20.98 -4.07
N LYS A 88 -4.06 -21.81 -5.08
CA LYS A 88 -4.94 -22.05 -6.23
C LYS A 88 -6.29 -22.64 -5.83
#